data_AF-A0A9D1M900-F1
#
_entry.id   AF-A0A9D1M900-F1
#
_cell.length_a   1.000
_cell.length_b   1.000
_cell.length_c   1.000
_cell.angle_alpha   90.00
_cell.angle_beta   90.00
_cell.angle_gamma   90.00
#
_symmetry.space_group_name_H-M   'P 1'
#
loop_
_entity.id
_entity.type
_entity.pdbx_description
1 polymer ?
#
loop_
_entity_poly.entity_id
_entity_poly.type
_entity_poly.pdbx_seq_one_letter_code
_entity_poly.pdbx_strand_id
1 'polypeptide(L)'
;MVVKKWIWAAAVLCMVAMMGCGESQPIKKEFKIIPFGRYSSQFGDLNDKHLSAAKSIGIDPVASREDAEKLGRKLREIETCKYYKIDKLTHSIPFLVPEAEELLETIGENFIDSVESKGASGYKIIVTSVLRPKEDVKKLRRSNVNASSNSAHCYGTTFDIAYTRFEHTHNKYEVPEAHLKHTLAEVLLDLKKQ
;
A
#
# COMPACT_ATOMS: atom_id res chain seq x y z
N MET A 1 -73.12 31.24 17.66
CA MET A 1 -72.97 29.83 18.06
C MET A 1 -72.45 29.08 16.84
N VAL A 2 -71.33 28.35 16.97
CA VAL A 2 -70.65 27.52 15.94
C VAL A 2 -70.07 28.34 14.76
N VAL A 3 -68.80 28.29 14.34
CA VAL A 3 -67.82 27.19 14.27
C VAL A 3 -66.40 27.79 14.42
N LYS A 4 -65.71 27.47 15.54
CA LYS A 4 -64.24 27.45 15.65
C LYS A 4 -63.78 26.08 15.15
N LYS A 5 -63.30 25.95 13.92
CA LYS A 5 -62.48 24.81 13.45
C LYS A 5 -61.52 25.38 12.39
N TRP A 6 -60.37 24.74 12.20
CA TRP A 6 -59.32 25.07 11.21
C TRP A 6 -58.16 26.00 11.62
N ILE A 7 -57.61 25.89 12.84
CA ILE A 7 -56.25 26.43 13.11
C ILE A 7 -55.26 25.36 13.64
N TRP A 8 -55.69 24.16 14.01
CA TRP A 8 -54.81 23.19 14.70
C TRP A 8 -54.28 22.03 13.84
N ALA A 9 -54.14 22.20 12.52
CA ALA A 9 -53.72 21.09 11.64
C ALA A 9 -52.49 21.37 10.75
N ALA A 10 -51.74 22.45 10.99
CA ALA A 10 -50.54 22.76 10.19
C ALA A 10 -49.22 22.79 11.00
N ALA A 11 -49.26 22.62 12.33
CA ALA A 11 -48.07 22.75 13.17
C ALA A 11 -47.45 21.42 13.65
N VAL A 12 -47.99 20.26 13.26
CA VAL A 12 -47.57 18.95 13.79
C VAL A 12 -46.91 18.03 12.75
N LEU A 13 -46.75 18.45 11.48
CA LEU A 13 -46.25 17.56 10.42
C LEU A 13 -45.03 18.06 9.64
N CYS A 14 -44.08 18.73 10.32
CA CYS A 14 -42.76 18.96 9.72
C CYS A 14 -41.64 18.86 10.75
N MET A 15 -41.70 17.82 11.58
CA MET A 15 -40.56 17.33 12.35
C MET A 15 -40.23 15.89 11.92
N VAL A 16 -40.42 15.60 10.64
CA VAL A 16 -39.91 14.37 10.02
C VAL A 16 -38.43 14.59 9.75
N ALA A 17 -37.64 14.05 10.68
CA ALA A 17 -36.33 13.47 10.44
C ALA A 17 -35.47 14.16 9.36
N MET A 18 -34.91 15.32 9.71
CA MET A 18 -33.54 15.60 9.29
C MET A 18 -32.61 14.70 10.12
N MET A 19 -32.72 13.37 9.96
CA MET A 19 -31.56 12.50 10.15
C MET A 19 -30.63 12.84 8.99
N GLY A 20 -29.99 14.00 9.09
CA GLY A 20 -28.78 14.26 8.34
C GLY A 20 -27.90 13.06 8.63
N CYS A 21 -27.51 12.36 7.58
CA CYS A 21 -26.41 11.42 7.61
C CYS A 21 -25.18 12.28 7.94
N GLY A 22 -25.02 12.61 9.23
CA GLY A 22 -23.91 13.38 9.72
C GLY A 22 -22.72 12.46 9.62
N GLU A 23 -21.88 12.64 8.61
CA GLU A 23 -20.54 12.08 8.64
C GLU A 23 -19.90 12.58 9.94
N SER A 24 -19.82 11.70 10.93
CA SER A 24 -19.08 11.96 12.15
C SER A 24 -17.64 12.24 11.75
N GLN A 25 -17.10 13.36 12.22
CA GLN A 25 -15.70 13.70 11.98
C GLN A 25 -14.79 12.54 12.41
N PRO A 26 -13.72 12.25 11.65
CA PRO A 26 -12.83 11.14 11.96
C PRO A 26 -12.18 11.32 13.34
N ILE A 27 -11.94 10.20 14.03
CA ILE A 27 -11.21 10.19 15.30
C ILE A 27 -9.74 10.40 15.00
N LYS A 28 -9.22 11.58 15.35
CA LYS A 28 -7.79 11.90 15.21
C LYS A 28 -6.95 11.02 16.14
N LYS A 29 -5.89 10.42 15.58
CA LYS A 29 -4.99 9.51 16.28
C LYS A 29 -3.55 9.91 16.04
N GLU A 30 -2.84 10.14 17.13
CA GLU A 30 -1.39 10.27 17.15
C GLU A 30 -0.78 9.00 17.71
N PHE A 31 0.27 8.52 17.07
CA PHE A 31 0.96 7.30 17.49
C PHE A 31 2.15 7.62 18.36
N LYS A 32 2.37 6.78 19.37
CA LYS A 32 3.67 6.72 20.06
C LYS A 32 4.74 6.31 19.05
N ILE A 33 5.75 7.16 18.91
CA ILE A 33 6.90 6.95 18.03
C ILE A 33 7.96 6.16 18.79
N ILE A 34 8.40 5.02 18.27
CA ILE A 34 9.56 4.30 18.80
C ILE A 34 10.80 4.84 18.06
N PRO A 35 11.73 5.53 18.74
CA PRO A 35 12.88 6.10 18.05
C PRO A 35 13.77 5.02 17.46
N PHE A 36 14.16 5.21 16.20
CA PHE A 36 15.24 4.47 15.56
C PHE A 36 16.23 5.46 14.94
N GLY A 37 17.37 4.96 14.46
CA GLY A 37 18.41 5.78 13.83
C GLY A 37 17.91 6.57 12.60
N ARG A 38 18.79 7.34 11.96
CA ARG A 38 18.41 8.08 10.75
C ARG A 38 17.96 7.11 9.66
N TYR A 39 16.90 7.44 8.90
CA TYR A 39 16.42 6.62 7.78
C TYR A 39 17.55 6.22 6.83
N SER A 40 18.42 7.17 6.46
CA SER A 40 19.56 6.90 5.57
C SER A 40 20.57 5.90 6.14
N SER A 41 20.68 5.78 7.47
CA SER A 41 21.54 4.79 8.12
C SER A 41 20.89 3.41 8.20
N GLN A 42 19.56 3.35 8.37
CA GLN A 42 18.83 2.10 8.57
C GLN A 42 18.44 1.42 7.25
N PHE A 43 18.11 2.22 6.23
CA PHE A 43 17.62 1.80 4.91
C PHE A 43 18.59 2.16 3.77
N GLY A 44 19.87 2.35 4.08
CA GLY A 44 20.92 2.72 3.13
C GLY A 44 21.58 1.52 2.43
N ASP A 45 20.82 0.47 2.12
CA ASP A 45 21.36 -0.74 1.51
C ASP A 45 21.92 -0.47 0.10
N LEU A 46 23.07 -1.07 -0.23
CA LEU A 46 23.72 -0.86 -1.52
C LEU A 46 22.94 -1.53 -2.65
N ASN A 47 22.68 -0.79 -3.72
CA ASN A 47 21.95 -1.29 -4.89
C ASN A 47 22.59 -2.57 -5.48
N ASP A 48 23.93 -2.65 -5.51
CA ASP A 48 24.64 -3.83 -6.02
C ASP A 48 24.39 -5.10 -5.20
N LYS A 49 24.22 -4.96 -3.88
CA LYS A 49 23.85 -6.08 -3.00
C LYS A 49 22.44 -6.56 -3.31
N HIS A 50 21.51 -5.63 -3.47
CA HIS A 50 20.12 -5.93 -3.83
C HIS A 50 20.06 -6.64 -5.19
N LEU A 51 20.75 -6.12 -6.21
CA LEU A 51 20.80 -6.74 -7.53
C LEU A 51 21.43 -8.14 -7.50
N SER A 52 22.48 -8.34 -6.70
CA SER A 52 23.15 -9.63 -6.57
C SER A 52 22.23 -10.67 -5.90
N ALA A 53 21.51 -10.27 -4.85
CA ALA A 53 20.51 -11.13 -4.20
C ALA A 53 19.37 -11.49 -5.18
N ALA A 54 18.81 -10.49 -5.88
CA ALA A 54 17.75 -10.67 -6.85
C ALA A 54 18.13 -11.68 -7.95
N LYS A 55 19.36 -11.60 -8.47
CA LYS A 55 19.90 -12.57 -9.44
C LYS A 55 20.02 -13.99 -8.88
N SER A 56 20.34 -14.12 -7.59
CA SER A 56 20.61 -15.41 -6.97
C SER A 56 19.34 -16.19 -6.64
N ILE A 57 18.25 -15.50 -6.30
CA ILE A 57 17.01 -16.14 -5.82
C ILE A 57 15.84 -15.98 -6.79
N GLY A 58 15.94 -15.04 -7.73
CA GLY A 58 14.88 -14.71 -8.66
C GLY A 58 14.89 -15.53 -9.95
N ILE A 59 13.97 -15.15 -10.84
CA ILE A 59 13.89 -15.71 -12.20
C ILE A 59 14.88 -15.05 -13.16
N ASP A 60 15.13 -15.69 -14.29
CA ASP A 60 15.79 -15.02 -15.41
C ASP A 60 14.92 -13.88 -15.96
N PRO A 61 15.51 -12.71 -16.29
CA PRO A 61 14.76 -11.58 -16.84
C PRO A 61 13.99 -11.91 -18.13
N VAL A 62 12.66 -11.81 -18.04
CA VAL A 62 11.72 -12.05 -19.14
C VAL A 62 11.69 -10.91 -20.16
N ALA A 63 11.34 -11.23 -21.41
CA ALA A 63 11.30 -10.24 -22.48
C ALA A 63 10.06 -9.36 -22.42
N SER A 64 8.88 -9.98 -22.29
CA SER A 64 7.57 -9.32 -22.31
C SER A 64 6.66 -9.77 -21.17
N ARG A 65 5.47 -9.17 -21.11
CA ARG A 65 4.41 -9.54 -20.15
C ARG A 65 3.89 -10.96 -20.38
N GLU A 66 3.66 -11.34 -21.64
CA GLU A 66 3.18 -12.66 -22.02
C GLU A 66 4.19 -13.76 -21.66
N ASP A 67 5.49 -13.45 -21.70
CA ASP A 67 6.52 -14.41 -21.28
C ASP A 67 6.55 -14.60 -19.77
N ALA A 68 6.17 -13.59 -18.98
CA ALA A 68 6.03 -13.75 -17.52
C ALA A 68 4.88 -14.70 -17.17
N GLU A 69 3.74 -14.58 -17.85
CA GLU A 69 2.58 -15.46 -17.64
C GLU A 69 2.90 -16.94 -17.91
N LYS A 70 3.77 -17.21 -18.89
CA LYS A 70 4.22 -18.58 -19.23
C LYS A 70 5.11 -19.23 -18.18
N LEU A 71 5.69 -18.47 -17.25
CA LEU A 71 6.54 -19.04 -16.20
C LEU A 71 5.76 -19.84 -15.14
N GLY A 72 4.43 -19.76 -15.17
CA GLY A 72 3.54 -20.60 -14.36
C GLY A 72 3.92 -20.54 -12.88
N ARG A 73 4.15 -21.70 -12.25
CA ARG A 73 4.38 -21.82 -10.80
C ARG A 73 5.64 -21.10 -10.27
N LYS A 74 6.54 -20.61 -11.13
CA LYS A 74 7.70 -19.81 -10.71
C LYS A 74 7.33 -18.38 -10.33
N LEU A 75 6.19 -17.89 -10.80
CA LEU A 75 5.66 -16.59 -10.47
C LEU A 75 4.25 -16.72 -9.91
N ARG A 76 3.88 -15.77 -9.07
CA ARG A 76 2.55 -15.59 -8.51
C ARG A 76 2.05 -14.23 -8.93
N GLU A 77 0.86 -14.21 -9.53
CA GLU A 77 0.16 -12.97 -9.80
C GLU A 77 -0.40 -12.45 -8.49
N ILE A 78 -0.03 -11.22 -8.13
CA ILE A 78 -0.53 -10.55 -6.94
C ILE A 78 -1.66 -9.60 -7.32
N GLU A 79 -2.66 -9.50 -6.47
CA GLU A 79 -3.78 -8.57 -6.62
C GLU A 79 -3.93 -7.68 -5.38
N THR A 80 -4.72 -6.61 -5.48
CA THR A 80 -5.12 -5.87 -4.28
C THR A 80 -5.87 -6.82 -3.34
N CYS A 81 -5.41 -6.92 -2.11
CA CYS A 81 -5.92 -7.89 -1.15
C CYS A 81 -6.23 -7.22 0.21
N LYS A 82 -6.43 -8.04 1.25
CA LYS A 82 -6.66 -7.52 2.61
C LYS A 82 -5.44 -6.81 3.21
N TYR A 83 -4.24 -7.11 2.76
CA TYR A 83 -2.99 -6.62 3.37
C TYR A 83 -2.41 -5.37 2.69
N TYR A 84 -2.63 -5.22 1.38
CA TYR A 84 -2.09 -4.10 0.61
C TYR A 84 -2.96 -3.76 -0.59
N LYS A 85 -2.75 -2.56 -1.11
CA LYS A 85 -3.29 -2.10 -2.39
C LYS A 85 -2.21 -2.17 -3.47
N ILE A 86 -2.55 -2.63 -4.66
CA ILE A 86 -1.72 -2.47 -5.85
C ILE A 86 -2.14 -1.19 -6.57
N ASP A 87 -1.20 -0.26 -6.72
CA ASP A 87 -1.38 0.96 -7.52
C ASP A 87 -1.34 0.62 -9.02
N LYS A 88 -1.70 1.58 -9.88
CA LYS A 88 -1.61 1.40 -11.32
C LYS A 88 -0.14 1.18 -11.76
N LEU A 89 0.16 -0.04 -12.19
CA LEU A 89 1.49 -0.43 -12.65
C LEU A 89 1.72 -0.03 -14.12
N THR A 90 2.37 1.10 -14.36
CA THR A 90 2.61 1.64 -15.72
C THR A 90 3.80 1.02 -16.44
N HIS A 91 4.81 0.57 -15.68
CA HIS A 91 6.08 0.05 -16.20
C HIS A 91 6.50 -1.27 -15.54
N SER A 92 5.56 -1.94 -14.90
CA SER A 92 5.73 -3.26 -14.29
C SER A 92 4.45 -4.08 -14.43
N ILE A 93 4.53 -5.35 -14.09
CA ILE A 93 3.41 -6.31 -14.01
C ILE A 93 3.36 -6.91 -12.61
N PRO A 94 2.17 -7.31 -12.13
CA PRO A 94 1.97 -7.69 -10.74
C PRO A 94 2.37 -9.15 -10.50
N PHE A 95 3.62 -9.50 -10.81
CA PHE A 95 4.14 -10.85 -10.58
C PHE A 95 5.33 -10.82 -9.63
N LEU A 96 5.35 -11.74 -8.67
CA LEU A 96 6.45 -11.99 -7.76
C LEU A 96 6.82 -13.47 -7.76
N VAL A 97 8.06 -13.79 -7.38
CA VAL A 97 8.36 -15.15 -6.91
C VAL A 97 7.60 -15.41 -5.60
N PRO A 98 7.21 -16.66 -5.28
CA PRO A 98 6.39 -16.97 -4.10
C PRO A 98 6.94 -16.39 -2.80
N GLU A 99 8.25 -16.46 -2.58
CA GLU A 99 8.90 -15.97 -1.36
C GLU A 99 8.80 -14.44 -1.22
N ALA A 100 8.78 -13.71 -2.34
CA ALA A 100 8.61 -12.26 -2.32
C ALA A 100 7.14 -11.85 -2.13
N GLU A 101 6.20 -12.65 -2.64
CA GLU A 101 4.76 -12.49 -2.33
C GLU A 101 4.50 -12.69 -0.84
N GLU A 102 5.01 -13.77 -0.24
CA GLU A 102 4.88 -14.06 1.20
C GLU A 102 5.47 -12.93 2.06
N LEU A 103 6.64 -12.39 1.67
CA LEU A 103 7.23 -11.24 2.35
C LEU A 103 6.35 -9.99 2.24
N LEU A 104 5.75 -9.73 1.07
CA LEU A 104 4.87 -8.59 0.87
C LEU A 104 3.59 -8.70 1.72
N GLU A 105 2.98 -9.89 1.78
CA GLU A 105 1.84 -10.15 2.66
C GLU A 105 2.22 -9.93 4.13
N THR A 106 3.37 -10.47 4.56
CA THR A 106 3.90 -10.31 5.92
C THR A 106 4.10 -8.84 6.28
N ILE A 107 4.68 -8.03 5.38
CA ILE A 107 4.84 -6.58 5.60
C ILE A 107 3.48 -5.90 5.75
N GLY A 108 2.51 -6.24 4.88
CA GLY A 108 1.18 -5.65 4.90
C GLY A 108 0.39 -6.01 6.16
N GLU A 109 0.42 -7.27 6.57
CA GLU A 109 -0.20 -7.77 7.80
C GLU A 109 0.41 -7.11 9.03
N ASN A 110 1.73 -7.14 9.18
CA ASN A 110 2.43 -6.51 10.30
C ASN A 110 2.19 -5.00 10.37
N PHE A 111 2.06 -4.32 9.23
CA PHE A 111 1.71 -2.90 9.19
C PHE A 111 0.30 -2.64 9.72
N ILE A 112 -0.69 -3.42 9.27
CA ILE A 112 -2.07 -3.31 9.75
C ILE A 112 -2.12 -3.56 11.26
N ASP A 113 -1.53 -4.67 11.72
CA ASP A 113 -1.48 -5.04 13.14
C ASP A 113 -0.80 -3.96 13.99
N SER A 114 0.28 -3.37 13.47
CA SER A 114 0.99 -2.29 14.16
C SER A 114 0.14 -1.03 14.27
N VAL A 115 -0.60 -0.66 13.22
CA VAL A 115 -1.56 0.46 13.24
C VAL A 115 -2.69 0.19 14.24
N GLU A 116 -3.22 -1.04 14.27
CA GLU A 116 -4.27 -1.47 15.19
C GLU A 116 -3.83 -1.47 16.65
N SER A 117 -2.63 -1.95 16.94
CA SER A 117 -2.04 -1.90 18.28
C SER A 117 -1.86 -0.47 18.81
N LYS A 118 -1.73 0.51 17.90
CA LYS A 118 -1.63 1.95 18.20
C LYS A 118 -3.00 2.64 18.24
N GLY A 119 -4.09 1.87 18.10
CA GLY A 119 -5.46 2.31 18.34
C GLY A 119 -6.13 3.01 17.17
N ALA A 120 -5.70 2.74 15.93
CA ALA A 120 -6.36 3.14 14.69
C ALA A 120 -6.51 1.93 13.76
N SER A 121 -7.29 2.04 12.69
CA SER A 121 -7.44 0.96 11.69
C SER A 121 -7.78 1.55 10.33
N GLY A 122 -7.86 0.69 9.32
CA GLY A 122 -8.32 1.06 7.98
C GLY A 122 -7.26 1.73 7.11
N TYR A 123 -5.99 1.37 7.34
CA TYR A 123 -4.85 1.79 6.56
C TYR A 123 -4.16 0.57 5.94
N LYS A 124 -3.81 0.64 4.66
CA LYS A 124 -2.95 -0.36 4.01
C LYS A 124 -1.78 0.30 3.30
N ILE A 125 -0.69 -0.44 3.16
CA ILE A 125 0.42 -0.04 2.28
C ILE A 125 -0.02 -0.08 0.81
N ILE A 126 0.66 0.72 -0.02
CA ILE A 126 0.43 0.76 -1.46
C ILE A 126 1.68 0.27 -2.20
N VAL A 127 1.52 -0.78 -3.00
CA VAL A 127 2.56 -1.32 -3.89
C VAL A 127 2.51 -0.57 -5.22
N THR A 128 3.64 -0.01 -5.63
CA THR A 128 3.74 0.92 -6.77
C THR A 128 4.52 0.35 -7.95
N SER A 129 5.35 -0.66 -7.72
CA SER A 129 6.09 -1.33 -8.79
C SER A 129 6.53 -2.72 -8.33
N VAL A 130 6.64 -3.66 -9.28
CA VAL A 130 6.85 -5.09 -9.03
C VAL A 130 7.79 -5.66 -10.12
N LEU A 131 7.45 -6.74 -10.83
CA LEU A 131 8.28 -7.29 -11.91
C LEU A 131 8.33 -6.36 -13.13
N ARG A 132 9.53 -6.09 -13.64
CA ARG A 132 9.75 -5.29 -14.86
C ARG A 132 10.33 -6.14 -15.99
N PRO A 133 9.52 -6.54 -16.98
CA PRO A 133 10.01 -7.17 -18.21
C PRO A 133 10.96 -6.24 -18.98
N LYS A 134 11.85 -6.82 -19.80
CA LYS A 134 12.84 -6.05 -20.58
C LYS A 134 12.20 -4.96 -21.46
N GLU A 135 11.04 -5.24 -22.06
CA GLU A 135 10.33 -4.26 -22.87
C GLU A 135 9.86 -3.05 -22.04
N ASP A 136 9.41 -3.26 -20.80
CA ASP A 136 8.91 -2.22 -19.93
C ASP A 136 10.07 -1.40 -19.33
N VAL A 137 11.20 -2.05 -19.04
CA VAL A 137 12.46 -1.34 -18.74
C VAL A 137 12.87 -0.43 -19.91
N LYS A 138 12.78 -0.93 -21.15
CA LYS A 138 13.10 -0.12 -22.34
C LYS A 138 12.17 1.09 -22.48
N LYS A 139 10.86 0.93 -22.20
CA LYS A 139 9.90 2.04 -22.19
C LYS A 139 10.23 3.05 -21.09
N LEU A 140 10.47 2.59 -19.85
CA LEU A 140 10.81 3.44 -18.70
C LEU A 140 12.06 4.29 -18.96
N ARG A 141 13.09 3.71 -19.58
CA ARG A 141 14.35 4.41 -19.88
C ARG A 141 14.22 5.53 -20.91
N ARG A 142 13.12 5.59 -21.67
CA ARG A 142 12.87 6.70 -22.60
C ARG A 142 12.50 7.99 -21.87
N SER A 143 11.85 7.89 -20.73
CA SER A 143 11.40 9.04 -19.93
C SER A 143 12.26 9.26 -18.69
N ASN A 144 13.00 8.25 -18.22
CA ASN A 144 13.82 8.33 -17.01
C ASN A 144 15.30 8.01 -17.30
N VAL A 145 16.14 9.05 -17.32
CA VAL A 145 17.59 8.94 -17.54
C VAL A 145 18.30 8.15 -16.43
N ASN A 146 17.73 8.14 -15.23
CA ASN A 146 18.30 7.43 -14.07
C ASN A 146 17.93 5.94 -14.04
N ALA A 147 17.06 5.47 -14.96
CA ALA A 147 16.66 4.07 -14.98
C ALA A 147 17.77 3.17 -15.53
N SER A 148 18.24 2.25 -14.68
CA SER A 148 19.19 1.20 -15.06
C SER A 148 18.55 0.19 -16.01
N SER A 149 19.33 -0.31 -16.97
CA SER A 149 18.95 -1.46 -17.80
C SER A 149 18.96 -2.78 -17.03
N ASN A 150 19.71 -2.86 -15.92
CA ASN A 150 19.82 -4.03 -15.06
C ASN A 150 19.25 -3.70 -13.68
N SER A 151 17.93 -3.76 -13.55
CA SER A 151 17.21 -3.48 -12.31
C SER A 151 16.89 -4.78 -11.56
N ALA A 152 16.90 -4.75 -10.23
CA ALA A 152 16.49 -5.87 -9.39
C ALA A 152 15.02 -6.30 -9.66
N HIS A 153 14.17 -5.35 -10.08
CA HIS A 153 12.80 -5.65 -10.49
C HIS A 153 12.70 -6.62 -11.68
N CYS A 154 13.76 -6.82 -12.47
CA CYS A 154 13.72 -7.75 -13.60
C CYS A 154 13.65 -9.23 -13.17
N TYR A 155 13.91 -9.53 -11.90
CA TYR A 155 14.07 -10.90 -11.39
C TYR A 155 12.87 -11.40 -10.57
N GLY A 156 11.80 -10.60 -10.43
CA GLY A 156 10.57 -11.00 -9.73
C GLY A 156 10.67 -11.06 -8.20
N THR A 157 11.78 -10.59 -7.63
CA THR A 157 12.07 -10.64 -6.18
C THR A 157 11.86 -9.32 -5.47
N THR A 158 11.52 -8.26 -6.22
CA THR A 158 11.58 -6.89 -5.74
C THR A 158 10.28 -6.17 -6.04
N PHE A 159 9.79 -5.43 -5.04
CA PHE A 159 8.62 -4.57 -5.12
C PHE A 159 8.90 -3.22 -4.45
N ASP A 160 8.24 -2.18 -4.93
CA ASP A 160 8.31 -0.83 -4.37
C ASP A 160 7.03 -0.51 -3.59
N ILE A 161 7.17 -0.11 -2.32
CA ILE A 161 6.06 0.40 -1.51
C ILE A 161 6.11 1.93 -1.51
N ALA A 162 4.94 2.58 -1.62
CA ALA A 162 4.84 4.02 -1.54
C ALA A 162 5.36 4.54 -0.19
N TYR A 163 6.21 5.57 -0.25
CA TYR A 163 6.93 6.04 0.95
C TYR A 163 6.06 6.86 1.92
N THR A 164 5.09 7.62 1.39
CA THR A 164 4.23 8.51 2.18
C THR A 164 2.75 8.34 1.88
N ARG A 165 2.37 7.48 0.92
CA ARG A 165 0.97 7.26 0.55
C ARG A 165 0.48 5.94 1.12
N PHE A 166 -0.73 5.96 1.64
CA PHE A 166 -1.40 4.80 2.22
C PHE A 166 -2.84 4.72 1.69
N GLU A 167 -3.37 3.52 1.56
CA GLU A 167 -4.79 3.34 1.23
C GLU A 167 -5.61 3.52 2.50
N HIS A 168 -6.68 4.31 2.43
CA HIS A 168 -7.69 4.44 3.47
C HIS A 168 -8.90 3.58 3.09
N THR A 169 -9.20 2.56 3.90
CA THR A 169 -10.35 1.67 3.63
C THR A 169 -11.65 2.19 4.24
N HIS A 170 -11.56 3.08 5.22
CA HIS A 170 -12.70 3.76 5.85
C HIS A 170 -12.26 5.06 6.52
N ASN A 171 -13.20 5.97 6.78
CA ASN A 171 -12.92 7.29 7.36
C ASN A 171 -13.11 7.38 8.88
N LYS A 172 -13.06 6.26 9.61
CA LYS A 172 -13.24 6.25 11.07
C LYS A 172 -12.10 6.95 11.83
N TYR A 173 -10.88 6.80 11.36
CA TYR A 173 -9.68 7.35 12.01
C TYR A 173 -8.93 8.28 11.05
N GLU A 174 -8.28 9.29 11.62
CA GLU A 174 -7.36 10.17 10.91
C GLU A 174 -5.99 10.11 11.61
N VAL A 175 -5.03 9.48 10.93
CA VAL A 175 -3.64 9.34 11.36
C VAL A 175 -2.76 10.13 10.40
N PRO A 176 -1.84 11.00 10.87
CA PRO A 176 -0.95 11.71 9.96
C PRO A 176 -0.01 10.75 9.23
N GLU A 177 0.23 10.98 7.93
CA GLU A 177 1.08 10.13 7.08
C GLU A 177 2.48 9.89 7.65
N ALA A 178 3.04 10.87 8.38
CA ALA A 178 4.33 10.73 9.04
C ALA A 178 4.34 9.60 10.09
N HIS A 179 3.25 9.40 10.83
CA HIS A 179 3.12 8.31 11.80
C HIS A 179 2.93 6.96 11.12
N LEU A 180 2.19 6.91 10.01
CA LEU A 180 2.04 5.69 9.20
C LEU A 180 3.38 5.28 8.58
N LYS A 181 4.08 6.23 7.97
CA LYS A 181 5.45 6.04 7.46
C LYS A 181 6.40 5.54 8.53
N HIS A 182 6.36 6.13 9.73
CA HIS A 182 7.21 5.70 10.85
C HIS A 182 6.87 4.28 11.29
N THR A 183 5.58 3.94 11.34
CA THR A 183 5.11 2.58 11.67
C THR A 183 5.56 1.56 10.63
N LEU A 184 5.47 1.88 9.34
CA LEU A 184 6.02 1.03 8.28
C LEU A 184 7.52 0.83 8.44
N ALA A 185 8.27 1.87 8.81
CA ALA A 185 9.69 1.76 9.05
C ALA A 185 10.04 0.85 10.25
N GLU A 186 9.26 0.91 11.34
CA GLU A 186 9.40 -0.02 12.47
C GLU A 186 9.22 -1.48 12.02
N VAL A 187 8.14 -1.77 11.26
CA VAL A 187 7.87 -3.11 10.70
C VAL A 187 9.03 -3.61 9.84
N LEU A 188 9.53 -2.78 8.91
CA LEU A 188 10.64 -3.16 8.04
C LEU A 188 11.94 -3.41 8.81
N LEU A 189 12.19 -2.65 9.89
CA LEU A 189 13.37 -2.84 10.72
C LEU A 189 13.30 -4.13 11.55
N ASP A 190 12.12 -4.50 12.02
CA ASP A 190 11.96 -5.73 12.77
C ASP A 190 12.07 -6.97 11.89
N LEU A 191 11.54 -6.91 10.66
CA LEU A 191 11.76 -7.96 9.66
C LEU A 191 13.23 -8.08 9.23
N LYS A 192 13.97 -6.99 9.15
CA LYS A 192 15.41 -7.00 8.80
C LYS A 192 16.29 -7.70 9.86
N LYS A 193 15.81 -7.86 11.08
CA LYS A 193 16.56 -8.49 12.19
C LYS A 193 16.33 -10.00 12.32
N GLN A 194 15.36 -10.55 11.60
CA GLN A 194 15.08 -12.00 11.56
C GLN A 194 16.11 -12.72 10.70
#